data_AF-A0A0M2HYM9-F1
#
_entry.id   AF-A0A0M2HYM9-F1
#
_cell.length_a   1.000
_cell.length_b   1.000
_cell.length_c   1.000
_cell.angle_alpha   90.00
_cell.angle_beta   90.00
_cell.angle_gamma   90.00
#
_symmetry.space_group_name_H-M   'P 1'
#
loop_
_entity.id
_entity.type
_entity.pdbx_description
1 polymer ?
#
loop_
_entity_poly.entity_id
_entity_poly.type
_entity_poly.pdbx_seq_one_letter_code
_entity_poly.pdbx_strand_id
1 'polypeptide(L)'
;MTAFAEESVTAALERGLRNAKHLRAKHAPVVAAARSLAKKIDAWDVIVEWAIEDAAERGGRPSVPANDNVSIASFLKYLDALGLTPEGEAPAASAPGRPAIKPAPAKPTNKVLAFRQKAQAG
;
A
#
# COMPACT_ATOMS: atom_id res chain seq x y z
N MET A 1 -10.78 17.38 18.71
CA MET A 1 -10.30 16.02 18.40
C MET A 1 -11.06 15.54 17.19
N THR A 2 -10.37 15.21 16.10
CA THR A 2 -10.97 14.44 15.00
C THR A 2 -11.25 13.03 15.53
N ALA A 3 -12.51 12.65 15.62
CA ALA A 3 -12.89 11.27 15.90
C ALA A 3 -12.72 10.47 14.61
N PHE A 4 -11.93 9.41 14.64
CA PHE A 4 -11.89 8.42 13.58
C PHE A 4 -13.10 7.51 13.78
N ALA A 5 -14.09 7.59 12.88
CA ALA A 5 -15.23 6.70 12.93
C ALA A 5 -14.78 5.26 12.65
N GLU A 6 -15.36 4.28 13.34
CA GLU A 6 -15.28 2.89 12.89
C GLU A 6 -16.11 2.76 11.61
N GLU A 7 -15.43 2.61 10.48
CA GLU A 7 -16.03 2.38 9.17
C GLU A 7 -15.17 1.40 8.36
N SER A 8 -15.77 0.73 7.36
CA SER A 8 -15.05 -0.20 6.50
C SER A 8 -14.03 0.52 5.60
N VAL A 9 -13.04 -0.23 5.12
CA VAL A 9 -12.03 0.32 4.19
C VAL A 9 -12.69 0.80 2.90
N THR A 10 -13.72 0.10 2.42
CA THR A 10 -14.51 0.54 1.27
C THR A 10 -15.23 1.87 1.55
N ALA A 11 -15.88 2.02 2.70
CA ALA A 11 -16.59 3.26 3.06
C ALA A 11 -15.64 4.46 3.13
N ALA A 12 -14.48 4.27 3.78
CA ALA A 12 -13.43 5.27 3.90
C ALA A 12 -12.87 5.67 2.52
N LEU A 13 -12.59 4.69 1.64
CA LEU A 13 -12.13 4.94 0.27
C LEU A 13 -13.13 5.78 -0.51
N GLU A 14 -14.41 5.39 -0.52
CA GLU A 14 -15.44 6.12 -1.28
C GLU A 14 -15.61 7.55 -0.76
N ARG A 15 -15.49 7.76 0.55
CA ARG A 15 -15.48 9.10 1.16
C ARG A 15 -14.29 9.92 0.67
N GLY A 16 -13.09 9.33 0.62
CA GLY A 16 -11.90 9.97 0.05
C GLY A 16 -12.08 10.35 -1.42
N LEU A 17 -12.58 9.41 -2.24
CA LEU A 17 -12.84 9.62 -3.67
C LEU A 17 -13.85 10.74 -3.92
N ARG A 18 -14.94 10.81 -3.14
CA ARG A 18 -15.95 11.88 -3.25
C ARG A 18 -15.38 13.28 -2.96
N ASN A 19 -14.40 13.36 -2.06
CA ASN A 19 -13.81 14.62 -1.64
C ASN A 19 -12.62 15.06 -2.52
N ALA A 20 -12.09 14.16 -3.35
CA ALA A 20 -10.92 14.39 -4.19
C ALA A 20 -11.26 15.15 -5.48
N LYS A 21 -11.12 16.48 -5.45
CA LYS A 21 -11.45 17.39 -6.58
C LYS A 21 -10.50 17.29 -7.77
N HIS A 22 -9.33 16.69 -7.61
CA HIS A 22 -8.29 16.58 -8.64
C HIS A 22 -8.43 15.33 -9.53
N LEU A 23 -9.29 14.38 -9.15
CA LEU A 23 -9.46 13.14 -9.90
C LEU A 23 -10.21 13.36 -11.22
N ARG A 24 -9.81 12.63 -12.27
CA ARG A 24 -10.37 12.70 -13.63
C ARG A 24 -10.56 11.29 -14.18
N ALA A 25 -11.25 11.18 -15.32
CA ALA A 25 -11.53 9.90 -15.99
C ALA A 25 -10.28 9.02 -16.22
N LYS A 26 -9.10 9.62 -16.44
CA LYS A 26 -7.83 8.88 -16.59
C LYS A 26 -7.43 8.06 -15.36
N HIS A 27 -7.95 8.37 -14.18
CA HIS A 27 -7.67 7.63 -12.94
C HIS A 27 -8.63 6.45 -12.72
N ALA A 28 -9.65 6.27 -13.58
CA ALA A 28 -10.67 5.24 -13.40
C ALA A 28 -10.11 3.82 -13.21
N PRO A 29 -9.05 3.36 -13.93
CA PRO A 29 -8.47 2.05 -13.69
C PRO A 29 -7.87 1.89 -12.29
N VAL A 30 -7.19 2.92 -11.78
CA VAL A 30 -6.59 2.91 -10.44
C VAL A 30 -7.67 2.93 -9.37
N VAL A 31 -8.73 3.72 -9.57
CA VAL A 31 -9.90 3.73 -8.67
C VAL A 31 -10.58 2.35 -8.63
N ALA A 32 -10.76 1.70 -9.78
CA ALA A 32 -11.36 0.36 -9.83
C ALA A 32 -10.49 -0.68 -9.10
N ALA A 33 -9.17 -0.62 -9.29
CA ALA A 33 -8.24 -1.50 -8.59
C ALA A 33 -8.26 -1.26 -7.06
N ALA A 34 -8.24 0.01 -6.62
CA ALA A 34 -8.35 0.37 -5.21
C ALA A 34 -9.66 -0.16 -4.58
N ARG A 35 -10.79 -0.01 -5.28
CA ARG A 35 -12.10 -0.56 -4.84
C ARG A 35 -12.08 -2.08 -4.70
N SER A 36 -11.46 -2.79 -5.64
CA SER A 36 -11.37 -4.24 -5.57
C SER A 36 -10.55 -4.70 -4.36
N LEU A 37 -9.46 -3.99 -4.04
CA LEU A 37 -8.66 -4.30 -2.86
C LEU A 37 -9.38 -3.94 -1.55
N ALA A 38 -10.06 -2.80 -1.49
CA ALA A 38 -10.85 -2.42 -0.33
C ALA A 38 -11.93 -3.47 0.01
N LYS A 39 -12.67 -3.94 -1.01
CA LYS A 39 -13.65 -5.03 -0.84
C LYS A 39 -13.01 -6.33 -0.34
N LYS A 40 -11.83 -6.67 -0.86
CA LYS A 40 -11.11 -7.86 -0.43
C LYS A 40 -10.67 -7.78 1.03
N ILE A 41 -10.23 -6.61 1.46
CA ILE A 41 -9.83 -6.36 2.86
C ILE A 41 -11.06 -6.47 3.77
N ASP A 42 -12.15 -5.79 3.45
CA ASP A 42 -13.39 -5.84 4.25
C ASP A 42 -13.99 -7.26 4.33
N ALA A 43 -13.89 -8.03 3.24
CA ALA A 43 -14.40 -9.40 3.22
C ALA A 43 -13.59 -10.37 4.10
N TRP A 44 -12.35 -10.03 4.45
CA TRP A 44 -11.51 -10.92 5.26
C TRP A 44 -12.10 -11.15 6.65
N ASP A 45 -12.61 -10.09 7.29
CA ASP A 45 -13.21 -10.19 8.63
C ASP A 45 -14.45 -11.11 8.60
N VAL A 46 -15.28 -10.97 7.58
CA VAL A 46 -16.47 -11.82 7.37
C VAL A 46 -16.08 -13.29 7.14
N ILE A 47 -15.05 -13.54 6.32
CA ILE A 47 -14.56 -14.91 6.06
C ILE A 47 -14.02 -15.56 7.33
N VAL A 48 -13.28 -14.79 8.15
CA VAL A 48 -12.75 -15.27 9.42
C VAL A 48 -13.88 -15.57 10.40
N GLU A 49 -14.88 -14.69 10.49
CA GLU A 49 -16.06 -14.88 11.32
C GLU A 49 -16.81 -16.17 10.94
N TRP A 50 -17.14 -16.36 9.66
CA TRP A 50 -17.78 -17.60 9.18
C TRP A 50 -16.94 -18.84 9.46
N ALA A 51 -15.61 -18.78 9.31
CA ALA A 51 -14.74 -19.91 9.60
C ALA A 51 -14.69 -20.26 11.10
N ILE A 52 -14.87 -19.26 11.98
CA ILE A 52 -14.97 -19.45 13.43
C ILE A 52 -16.32 -20.09 13.77
N GLU A 53 -17.41 -19.59 13.20
CA GLU A 53 -18.76 -20.15 13.37
C GLU A 53 -18.81 -21.63 12.92
N ASP A 54 -18.33 -21.93 11.72
CA ASP A 54 -18.27 -23.30 11.19
C ASP A 54 -17.45 -24.24 12.09
N ALA A 55 -16.35 -23.75 12.67
CA ALA A 55 -15.52 -24.53 13.57
C ALA A 55 -16.14 -24.73 14.95
N ALA A 56 -16.93 -23.77 15.44
CA ALA A 56 -17.71 -23.90 16.66
C ALA A 56 -18.78 -24.98 16.52
N GLU A 57 -19.42 -25.08 15.34
CA GLU A 57 -20.43 -26.10 15.06
C GLU A 57 -19.85 -27.51 14.84
N ARG A 58 -18.77 -27.62 14.06
CA ARG A 58 -18.19 -28.91 13.66
C ARG A 58 -17.14 -29.44 14.62
N GLY A 59 -16.64 -28.58 15.51
CA GLY A 59 -15.48 -28.84 16.36
C GLY A 59 -14.16 -28.78 15.58
N GLY A 60 -13.11 -28.31 16.24
CA GLY A 60 -11.76 -28.22 15.65
C GLY A 60 -11.31 -26.78 15.40
N ARG A 61 -10.28 -26.63 14.55
CA ARG A 61 -9.66 -25.32 14.25
C ARG A 61 -10.36 -24.64 13.07
N PRO A 62 -10.64 -23.32 13.14
CA PRO A 62 -11.15 -22.55 12.01
C PRO A 62 -10.31 -22.73 10.75
N SER A 63 -10.97 -23.11 9.66
CA SER A 63 -10.35 -23.27 8.35
C SER A 63 -10.48 -21.97 7.56
N VAL A 64 -9.55 -21.04 7.80
CA VAL A 64 -9.44 -19.81 7.02
C VAL A 64 -8.55 -20.01 5.79
N PRO A 65 -8.83 -19.33 4.66
CA PRO A 65 -7.89 -19.28 3.54
C PRO A 65 -6.51 -18.75 3.97
N ALA A 66 -5.49 -18.94 3.13
CA ALA A 66 -4.17 -18.36 3.42
C ALA A 66 -4.26 -16.82 3.51
N ASN A 67 -3.71 -16.25 4.58
CA ASN A 67 -3.73 -14.80 4.79
C ASN A 67 -2.98 -14.07 3.67
N ASP A 68 -3.61 -13.04 3.10
CA ASP A 68 -3.03 -12.20 2.07
C ASP A 68 -2.30 -11.00 2.67
N ASN A 69 -0.97 -11.10 2.73
CA ASN A 69 -0.10 -10.04 3.26
C ASN A 69 0.22 -8.92 2.26
N VAL A 70 -0.29 -9.00 1.02
CA VAL A 70 0.12 -8.09 -0.08
C VAL A 70 -0.98 -7.10 -0.44
N SER A 71 -2.24 -7.44 -0.22
CA SER A 71 -3.38 -6.55 -0.58
C SER A 71 -3.32 -5.20 0.12
N ILE A 72 -3.02 -5.14 1.43
CA ILE A 72 -2.95 -3.87 2.16
C ILE A 72 -1.83 -2.98 1.60
N ALA A 73 -0.63 -3.54 1.41
CA ALA A 73 0.50 -2.79 0.85
C ALA A 73 0.22 -2.29 -0.58
N SER A 74 -0.49 -3.08 -1.39
CA SER A 74 -0.89 -2.69 -2.74
C SER A 74 -1.99 -1.63 -2.74
N PHE A 75 -2.93 -1.73 -1.80
CA PHE A 75 -3.99 -0.75 -1.62
C PHE A 75 -3.42 0.63 -1.28
N LEU A 76 -2.47 0.69 -0.34
CA LEU A 76 -1.77 1.93 0.03
C LEU A 76 -1.04 2.57 -1.16
N LYS A 77 -0.44 1.77 -2.05
CA LYS A 77 0.19 2.26 -3.29
C LYS A 77 -0.82 2.88 -4.26
N TYR A 78 -2.03 2.33 -4.37
CA TYR A 78 -3.08 2.94 -5.18
C TYR A 78 -3.62 4.22 -4.57
N LEU A 79 -3.71 4.30 -3.25
CA LEU A 79 -4.05 5.56 -2.58
C LEU A 79 -3.00 6.65 -2.87
N ASP A 80 -1.72 6.28 -2.82
CA ASP A 80 -0.61 7.19 -3.16
C ASP A 80 -0.67 7.64 -4.63
N ALA A 81 -0.88 6.70 -5.56
CA ALA A 81 -1.04 7.00 -6.98
C ALA A 81 -2.26 7.90 -7.29
N LEU A 82 -3.28 7.89 -6.43
CA LEU A 82 -4.46 8.75 -6.52
C LEU A 82 -4.28 10.10 -5.78
N GLY A 83 -3.16 10.31 -5.08
CA GLY A 83 -2.98 11.48 -4.21
C GLY A 83 -4.02 11.53 -3.08
N LEU A 84 -4.41 10.37 -2.56
CA LEU A 84 -5.32 10.22 -1.42
C LEU A 84 -4.58 9.95 -0.10
N THR A 85 -3.27 9.75 -0.17
CA THR A 85 -2.40 9.76 1.00
C THR A 85 -2.26 11.21 1.49
N PRO A 86 -2.15 11.46 2.81
CA PRO A 86 -1.85 12.79 3.32
C PRO A 86 -0.60 13.32 2.60
N GLU A 87 -0.74 14.42 1.85
CA GLU A 87 0.38 15.08 1.18
C GLU A 87 1.35 15.55 2.26
N GLY A 88 2.36 14.73 2.57
CA GLY A 88 3.37 15.02 3.57
C GLY A 88 2.83 15.78 4.78
N GLU A 89 2.29 15.07 5.78
CA GLU A 89 2.87 15.36 7.09
C GLU A 89 4.37 15.22 6.86
N ALA A 90 5.08 16.36 6.81
CA ALA A 90 6.53 16.37 6.68
C ALA A 90 7.03 15.24 7.58
N PRO A 91 7.81 14.26 7.07
CA PRO A 91 8.19 13.09 7.85
C PRO A 91 8.63 13.61 9.20
N ALA A 92 7.85 13.34 10.26
CA ALA A 92 7.94 14.06 11.54
C ALA A 92 9.42 14.31 11.81
N ALA A 93 9.83 15.58 11.66
CA ALA A 93 11.18 16.00 11.27
C ALA A 93 12.18 14.91 11.64
N SER A 94 12.60 14.10 10.65
CA SER A 94 13.50 12.95 10.79
C SER A 94 14.02 12.81 12.20
N ALA A 95 13.42 11.92 13.01
CA ALA A 95 13.83 11.65 14.38
C ALA A 95 15.37 11.77 14.45
N PRO A 96 15.91 12.64 15.33
CA PRO A 96 17.32 13.02 15.28
C PRO A 96 18.17 11.76 15.41
N GLY A 97 18.71 11.28 14.29
CA GLY A 97 19.40 9.99 14.24
C GLY A 97 19.30 9.19 12.95
N ARG A 98 18.39 9.49 11.99
CA ARG A 98 18.49 8.85 10.66
C ARG A 98 19.46 9.63 9.78
N PRO A 99 20.68 9.13 9.49
CA PRO A 99 21.59 9.85 8.59
C PRO A 99 20.93 9.97 7.22
N ALA A 100 20.92 11.19 6.70
CA ALA A 100 20.57 11.45 5.31
C ALA A 100 21.44 10.57 4.41
N ILE A 101 20.80 9.66 3.68
CA ILE A 101 21.49 8.87 2.66
C ILE A 101 21.85 9.86 1.55
N LYS A 102 23.08 10.36 1.57
CA LYS A 102 23.66 11.03 0.39
C LYS A 102 23.57 10.03 -0.76
N PRO A 103 23.06 10.40 -1.94
CA PRO A 103 23.08 9.51 -3.09
C PRO A 103 24.54 9.14 -3.35
N ALA A 104 24.86 7.86 -3.18
CA ALA A 104 26.16 7.32 -3.53
C ALA A 104 26.38 7.55 -5.04
N PRO A 105 27.60 7.89 -5.48
CA PRO A 105 27.89 8.02 -6.90
C PRO A 105 27.49 6.73 -7.61
N ALA A 106 26.71 6.87 -8.69
CA ALA A 106 26.20 5.76 -9.47
C ALA A 106 27.36 4.85 -9.90
N LYS A 107 27.48 3.67 -9.28
CA LYS A 107 28.38 2.64 -9.79
C LYS A 107 27.82 2.17 -11.13
N PRO A 108 28.60 2.15 -12.21
CA PRO A 108 28.11 1.69 -13.50
C PRO A 108 27.69 0.22 -13.35
N THR A 109 26.39 -0.02 -13.48
CA THR A 109 25.75 -1.34 -13.44
C THR A 109 26.15 -2.24 -14.61
N ASN A 110 26.93 -1.72 -15.57
CA ASN A 110 27.37 -2.45 -16.74
C ASN A 110 28.88 -2.71 -16.73
N LYS A 111 29.26 -4.00 -16.64
CA LYS A 111 30.65 -4.49 -16.59
C LYS A 111 31.48 -4.03 -17.80
N VAL A 112 30.85 -3.80 -18.95
CA VAL A 112 31.52 -3.34 -20.18
C VAL A 112 31.97 -1.88 -20.07
N LEU A 113 31.18 -1.04 -19.41
CA LEU A 113 31.53 0.37 -19.21
C LEU A 113 32.69 0.52 -18.22
N ALA A 114 32.71 -0.31 -17.16
CA ALA A 114 33.79 -0.33 -16.18
C ALA A 114 35.14 -0.74 -16.81
N PHE A 115 35.14 -1.70 -17.74
CA PHE A 115 36.37 -2.14 -18.42
C PHE A 115 36.94 -1.05 -19.34
N ARG A 116 36.08 -0.39 -20.14
CA ARG A 116 36.51 0.68 -21.05
C ARG A 116 37.13 1.87 -20.33
N GLN A 117 36.56 2.27 -19.21
CA GLN A 117 37.10 3.38 -18.41
C GLN A 117 38.48 3.03 -17.81
N LYS A 118 38.69 1.78 -17.40
CA LYS A 118 39.98 1.32 -16.88
C LYS A 118 41.06 1.27 -17.96
N ALA A 119 40.69 0.95 -19.20
CA ALA A 119 41.63 0.88 -20.34
C ALA A 119 42.05 2.26 -20.89
N GLN A 120 41.28 3.32 -20.61
CA GLN A 120 41.60 4.70 -21.03
C GLN A 120 42.44 5.48 -20.00
N ALA A 121 42.60 4.94 -18.79
CA ALA A 121 43.25 5.60 -17.67
C ALA A 121 44.67 5.06 -17.37
N GLY A 122 45.22 4.21 -18.26
CA GLY A 122 46.59 3.70 -18.21
C GLY A 122 47.23 3.80 -19.59
#